data_AF-A0A644XIN8-F1
#
_entry.id   AF-A0A644XIN8-F1
#
_cell.length_a   1.000
_cell.length_b   1.000
_cell.length_c   1.000
_cell.angle_alpha   90.00
_cell.angle_beta   90.00
_cell.angle_gamma   90.00
#
_symmetry.space_group_name_H-M   'P 1'
#
loop_
_entity.id
_entity.type
_entity.pdbx_description
1 polymer ?
#
loop_
_entity_poly.entity_id
_entity_poly.type
_entity_poly.pdbx_seq_one_letter_code
_entity_poly.pdbx_strand_id
1 'polypeptide(L)'
;MSLKNRDEHNRWRNKTVAFRVSPEEDEQIEIAVKLTGLTKQDYIIRKLLCNDVVVQGNPRVYKALRDQLTAVLIELRRIEPGNGVNDELLDTINMIAAIMGGMKEETSGN
;
A
#
# COMPACT_ATOMS: atom_id res chain seq x y z
N MET A 1 24.47 7.23 -0.77
CA MET A 1 24.71 7.35 0.68
C MET A 1 23.36 7.32 1.38
N SER A 2 23.12 6.34 2.25
CA SER A 2 21.81 6.13 2.89
C SER A 2 21.50 7.28 3.85
N LEU A 3 20.42 8.01 3.59
CA LEU A 3 19.86 9.00 4.50
C LEU A 3 19.47 8.27 5.78
N LYS A 4 20.26 8.45 6.84
CA LYS A 4 19.98 7.89 8.17
C LYS A 4 18.66 8.49 8.66
N ASN A 5 17.59 7.73 8.48
CA ASN A 5 16.23 8.19 8.72
C ASN A 5 15.96 8.15 10.25
N ARG A 6 15.75 9.32 10.86
CA ARG A 6 15.32 9.42 12.25
C ARG A 6 13.83 9.08 12.32
N ASP A 7 13.38 8.53 13.44
CA ASP A 7 11.94 8.48 13.68
C ASP A 7 11.40 9.86 14.12
N GLU A 8 10.07 9.97 14.27
CA GLU A 8 9.38 11.21 14.68
C GLU A 8 9.85 11.73 16.06
N HIS A 9 10.55 10.90 16.84
CA HIS A 9 11.09 11.21 18.17
C HIS A 9 12.61 11.44 18.12
N ASN A 10 13.16 11.68 16.93
CA ASN A 10 14.57 11.99 16.70
C ASN A 10 15.54 10.85 17.09
N ARG A 11 15.05 9.61 17.22
CA ARG A 11 15.88 8.43 17.52
C ARG A 11 16.43 7.83 16.23
N TRP A 12 17.65 7.29 16.31
CA TRP A 12 18.31 6.68 15.16
C TRP A 12 17.78 5.27 14.89
N ARG A 13 17.32 5.02 13.66
CA ARG A 13 16.97 3.69 13.18
C ARG A 13 18.24 2.92 12.79
N ASN A 14 18.95 2.42 13.79
CA ASN A 14 20.25 1.73 13.65
C ASN A 14 20.18 0.20 13.76
N LYS A 15 18.97 -0.36 13.87
CA LYS A 15 18.72 -1.81 13.90
C LYS A 15 18.08 -2.26 12.60
N THR A 16 18.57 -3.35 12.04
CA THR A 16 18.02 -3.99 10.84
C THR A 16 17.15 -5.17 11.25
N VAL A 17 15.93 -5.22 10.72
CA VAL A 17 15.04 -6.38 10.78
C VAL A 17 14.86 -6.87 9.35
N ALA A 18 15.07 -8.15 9.10
CA ALA A 18 14.94 -8.76 7.78
C ALA A 18 14.13 -10.05 7.87
N PHE A 19 13.29 -10.28 6.88
CA PHE A 19 12.49 -11.48 6.71
C PHE A 19 12.53 -11.90 5.25
N ARG A 20 12.26 -13.18 4.98
CA ARG A 20 12.15 -13.70 3.60
C ARG A 20 10.71 -13.54 3.15
N VAL A 21 10.55 -13.19 1.89
CA VAL A 21 9.27 -13.10 1.20
C VAL A 21 9.38 -13.82 -0.14
N SER A 22 8.26 -14.34 -0.64
CA SER A 22 8.16 -14.80 -2.02
C SER A 22 8.19 -13.59 -2.98
N PRO A 23 8.43 -13.82 -4.29
CA PRO A 23 8.33 -12.76 -5.29
C PRO A 23 6.96 -12.05 -5.29
N GLU A 24 5.88 -12.80 -5.10
CA GLU A 24 4.51 -12.29 -5.08
C GLU A 24 4.27 -11.41 -3.84
N GLU A 25 4.77 -11.85 -2.68
CA GLU A 25 4.72 -11.09 -1.44
C GLU A 25 5.53 -9.77 -1.54
N ASP A 26 6.69 -9.76 -2.18
CA ASP A 26 7.45 -8.51 -2.42
C ASP A 26 6.70 -7.55 -3.35
N GLU A 27 6.05 -8.07 -4.39
CA GLU A 27 5.23 -7.26 -5.29
C GLU A 27 4.04 -6.61 -4.57
N GLN A 28 3.33 -7.37 -3.73
CA GLN A 28 2.24 -6.85 -2.91
C GLN A 28 2.73 -5.74 -1.95
N ILE A 29 3.89 -5.93 -1.31
CA ILE A 29 4.50 -4.92 -0.44
C ILE A 29 4.87 -3.66 -1.24
N GLU A 30 5.47 -3.80 -2.42
CA GLU A 30 5.82 -2.68 -3.30
C GLU A 30 4.58 -1.90 -3.74
N ILE A 31 3.49 -2.58 -4.09
CA ILE A 31 2.21 -1.94 -4.42
C ILE A 31 1.69 -1.15 -3.21
N ALA A 32 1.73 -1.73 -2.00
CA ALA A 32 1.27 -1.09 -0.78
C ALA A 32 2.03 0.20 -0.46
N VAL A 33 3.35 0.13 -0.57
CA VAL A 33 4.25 1.25 -0.33
C VAL A 33 3.97 2.38 -1.33
N LYS A 34 3.80 2.05 -2.62
CA LYS A 34 3.46 3.04 -3.66
C LYS A 34 2.12 3.72 -3.40
N LEU A 35 1.11 2.97 -2.95
CA LEU A 35 -0.23 3.50 -2.70
C LEU A 35 -0.28 4.40 -1.45
N THR A 36 0.51 4.11 -0.41
CA THR A 36 0.56 4.92 0.82
C THR A 36 1.44 6.16 0.69
N GLY A 37 2.32 6.21 -0.32
CA GLY A 37 3.29 7.30 -0.50
C GLY A 37 4.41 7.32 0.57
N LEU A 38 4.46 6.30 1.43
CA LEU A 38 5.50 6.13 2.45
C LEU A 38 6.76 5.50 1.85
N THR A 39 7.87 5.54 2.58
CA THR A 39 9.00 4.65 2.28
C THR A 39 8.66 3.21 2.69
N LYS A 40 9.27 2.20 2.06
CA LYS A 40 9.08 0.79 2.44
C LYS A 40 9.36 0.57 3.93
N GLN A 41 10.38 1.24 4.47
CA GLN A 41 10.73 1.20 5.88
C GLN A 41 9.63 1.79 6.77
N ASP A 42 9.11 2.97 6.44
CA ASP A 42 8.04 3.61 7.23
C ASP A 42 6.74 2.82 7.18
N TYR A 43 6.39 2.29 6.00
CA TYR A 43 5.23 1.43 5.81
C TYR A 43 5.30 0.18 6.70
N ILE A 44 6.41 -0.57 6.63
CA ILE A 44 6.60 -1.80 7.42
C ILE A 44 6.60 -1.50 8.93
N ILE A 45 7.30 -0.43 9.37
CA ILE A 45 7.33 -0.06 10.79
C ILE A 45 5.92 0.29 11.29
N ARG A 46 5.16 1.10 10.55
CA ARG A 46 3.79 1.45 10.96
C ARG A 46 2.88 0.22 11.02
N LYS A 47 2.97 -0.66 10.02
CA LYS A 47 2.16 -1.89 9.95
C LYS A 47 2.49 -2.86 11.09
N LEU A 48 3.77 -3.07 11.40
CA LEU A 48 4.22 -3.96 12.48
C LEU A 48 3.96 -3.39 13.89
N LEU A 49 3.86 -2.07 14.03
CA LEU A 49 3.56 -1.40 15.30
C LEU A 49 2.06 -1.09 15.46
N CYS A 50 1.18 -1.64 14.62
CA CYS A 50 -0.28 -1.45 14.63
C CYS A 50 -0.73 0.03 14.55
N ASN A 51 0.06 0.90 13.93
CA ASN A 51 -0.37 2.25 13.59
C ASN A 51 -1.09 2.17 12.25
N ASP A 52 -2.42 2.23 12.27
CA ASP A 52 -3.25 2.19 11.06
C ASP A 52 -2.72 3.21 10.03
N VAL A 53 -2.37 2.69 8.86
CA VAL A 53 -1.70 3.47 7.82
C VAL A 53 -2.74 4.34 7.12
N VAL A 54 -2.95 5.56 7.63
CA VAL A 54 -3.81 6.56 6.99
C VAL A 54 -3.13 7.08 5.72
N VAL A 55 -3.85 6.99 4.60
CA VAL A 55 -3.39 7.45 3.28
C VAL A 55 -3.61 8.96 3.21
N GLN A 56 -2.54 9.74 3.39
CA GLN A 56 -2.64 11.19 3.23
C GLN A 56 -2.85 11.55 1.75
N GLY A 57 -3.93 12.29 1.46
CA GLY A 57 -4.30 12.71 0.11
C GLY A 57 -3.18 13.48 -0.58
N ASN A 58 -2.55 12.85 -1.58
CA ASN A 58 -1.50 13.45 -2.41
C ASN A 58 -1.87 13.23 -3.88
N PRO A 59 -1.72 14.23 -4.79
CA PRO A 59 -1.96 14.05 -6.22
C PRO A 59 -1.25 12.82 -6.85
N ARG A 60 -0.09 12.43 -6.33
CA ARG A 60 0.63 11.21 -6.74
C ARG A 60 -0.09 9.94 -6.31
N VAL A 61 -0.68 9.93 -5.11
CA VAL A 61 -1.49 8.82 -4.58
C VAL A 61 -2.75 8.64 -5.41
N TYR A 62 -3.45 9.74 -5.74
CA TYR A 62 -4.61 9.69 -6.64
C TYR A 62 -4.27 9.14 -8.02
N LYS A 63 -3.12 9.55 -8.58
CA LYS A 63 -2.63 9.01 -9.86
C LYS A 63 -2.35 7.50 -9.76
N ALA A 64 -1.61 7.08 -8.74
CA ALA A 64 -1.28 5.67 -8.54
C ALA A 64 -2.54 4.80 -8.33
N LEU A 65 -3.49 5.28 -7.52
CA LEU A 65 -4.76 4.60 -7.29
C LEU A 65 -5.56 4.42 -8.59
N ARG A 66 -5.66 5.48 -9.40
CA ARG A 66 -6.34 5.43 -10.69
C ARG A 66 -5.64 4.48 -11.67
N ASP A 67 -4.32 4.51 -11.73
CA ASP A 67 -3.55 3.65 -12.63
C ASP A 67 -3.70 2.17 -12.21
N GLN A 68 -3.74 1.86 -10.91
CA GLN A 68 -4.03 0.51 -10.38
C GLN A 68 -5.47 0.05 -10.63
N LEU A 69 -6.46 0.93 -10.42
CA LEU A 69 -7.86 0.63 -10.78
C LEU A 69 -8.01 0.35 -12.29
N THR A 70 -7.22 1.02 -13.13
CA THR A 70 -7.22 0.76 -14.57
C THR A 70 -6.67 -0.64 -14.88
N ALA A 71 -5.58 -1.05 -14.21
CA ALA A 71 -5.03 -2.40 -14.36
C ALA A 71 -6.02 -3.48 -13.91
N VAL A 72 -6.67 -3.31 -12.75
CA VAL A 72 -7.74 -4.20 -12.27
C VAL A 72 -8.88 -4.30 -13.28
N LEU A 73 -9.33 -3.17 -13.84
CA LEU A 73 -10.38 -3.16 -14.86
C LEU A 73 -9.97 -3.89 -16.15
N ILE A 74 -8.70 -3.80 -16.55
CA ILE A 74 -8.18 -4.55 -17.71
C ILE A 74 -8.24 -6.05 -17.43
N GLU A 75 -7.80 -6.48 -16.25
CA GLU A 75 -7.82 -7.90 -15.87
C GLU A 75 -9.24 -8.44 -15.75
N LEU A 76 -10.16 -7.71 -15.09
CA LEU A 76 -11.56 -8.10 -14.99
C LEU A 76 -12.24 -8.23 -16.37
N ARG A 77 -11.89 -7.38 -17.34
CA ARG A 77 -12.40 -7.47 -18.72
C ARG A 77 -11.85 -8.67 -19.48
N ARG A 78 -10.69 -9.20 -19.07
CA ARG A 78 -10.06 -10.37 -19.68
C ARG A 78 -10.64 -11.69 -19.17
N ILE A 79 -11.32 -11.67 -18.02
CA ILE A 79 -11.97 -12.86 -17.46
C ILE A 79 -13.14 -13.27 -18.35
N GLU A 80 -13.08 -14.48 -18.88
CA GLU A 80 -14.18 -15.07 -19.63
C GLU A 80 -15.37 -15.41 -18.71
N PRO A 81 -16.62 -15.35 -19.19
CA PRO A 81 -17.77 -15.75 -18.41
C PRO A 81 -17.62 -17.20 -17.89
N GLY A 82 -17.60 -17.36 -16.57
CA GLY A 82 -17.47 -18.67 -15.93
C GLY A 82 -16.08 -19.02 -15.42
N ASN A 83 -15.05 -18.21 -15.74
CA ASN A 83 -13.76 -18.30 -15.07
C ASN A 83 -13.79 -17.45 -13.79
N GLY A 84 -13.34 -18.03 -12.67
CA GLY A 84 -13.28 -17.33 -11.40
C GLY A 84 -12.30 -16.14 -11.43
N VAL A 85 -12.52 -15.17 -10.54
CA VAL A 85 -11.50 -14.15 -10.26
C VAL A 85 -10.35 -14.84 -9.52
N ASN A 86 -9.12 -14.67 -10.00
CA ASN A 86 -7.94 -15.19 -9.30
C ASN A 86 -7.83 -14.54 -7.90
N ASP A 87 -7.50 -15.33 -6.89
CA ASP A 87 -7.32 -14.88 -5.50
C ASP A 87 -6.34 -13.71 -5.38
N GLU A 88 -5.29 -13.66 -6.22
CA GLU A 88 -4.35 -12.52 -6.26
C GLU A 88 -5.01 -11.21 -6.73
N LEU A 89 -5.93 -11.30 -7.70
CA LEU A 89 -6.71 -10.15 -8.18
C LEU A 89 -7.74 -9.73 -7.11
N LEU A 90 -8.33 -10.71 -6.41
CA LEU A 90 -9.24 -10.45 -5.30
C LEU A 90 -8.52 -9.74 -4.14
N ASP A 91 -7.32 -10.19 -3.78
CA ASP A 91 -6.48 -9.58 -2.75
C ASP A 91 -6.09 -8.15 -3.14
N THR A 92 -5.75 -7.92 -4.41
CA THR A 92 -5.47 -6.58 -4.95
C THR A 92 -6.69 -5.67 -4.84
N ILE A 93 -7.88 -6.17 -5.17
CA ILE A 93 -9.14 -5.42 -5.05
C ILE A 93 -9.45 -5.10 -3.59
N ASN A 94 -9.34 -6.08 -2.69
CA ASN A 94 -9.58 -5.90 -1.25
C ASN A 94 -8.62 -4.87 -0.64
N MET A 95 -7.36 -4.90 -1.06
CA MET A 95 -6.34 -3.96 -0.64
C MET A 95 -6.65 -2.53 -1.11
N ILE A 96 -7.04 -2.35 -2.38
CA ILE A 96 -7.48 -1.05 -2.90
C ILE A 96 -8.71 -0.54 -2.14
N ALA A 97 -9.68 -1.40 -1.85
CA ALA A 97 -10.88 -1.05 -1.10
C ALA A 97 -10.57 -0.60 0.34
N ALA A 98 -9.66 -1.29 1.03
CA ALA A 98 -9.21 -0.91 2.37
C ALA A 98 -8.50 0.46 2.38
N ILE A 99 -7.67 0.72 1.38
CA ILE A 99 -6.97 2.00 1.19
C ILE A 99 -7.99 3.13 0.92
N MET A 100 -8.98 2.89 0.06
CA MET A 100 -10.05 3.86 -0.20
C MET A 100 -10.95 4.12 1.02
N GLY A 101 -11.22 3.09 1.82
CA GLY A 101 -11.92 3.22 3.10
C GLY A 101 -11.18 4.14 4.07
N GLY A 102 -9.85 3.99 4.16
CA GLY A 102 -8.99 4.83 5.00
C GLY A 102 -8.78 6.28 4.51
N MET A 103 -9.16 6.62 3.26
CA MET A 103 -9.10 8.00 2.76
C MET A 103 -10.27 8.88 3.24
N LYS A 104 -11.31 8.30 3.86
CA LYS A 104 -12.61 8.97 4.07
C LYS A 104 -12.82 9.59 5.46
N GLU A 105 -11.80 9.66 6.32
CA GLU A 105 -11.97 10.15 7.70
C GLU A 105 -11.44 11.57 7.99
N GLU A 106 -11.06 12.34 6.97
CA GLU A 106 -10.66 13.76 7.14
C GLU A 106 -11.71 14.73 6.55
N THR A 107 -12.99 14.52 6.86
CA THR A 107 -14.06 15.53 6.62
C THR A 107 -14.93 15.79 7.85
N SER A 108 -14.36 15.66 9.05
CA SER A 108 -14.98 16.12 10.30
C SER A 108 -13.96 16.90 11.12
N GLY A 109 -13.73 18.16 10.72
CA GLY A 109 -12.75 19.02 11.37
C GLY A 109 -12.72 20.48 10.90
N ASN A 110 -13.90 21.08 10.60
CA ASN A 110 -14.27 22.47 10.96
C ASN A 110 -15.69 22.79 10.50
#